data_AF-K2HAL9-F1
#
_entry.id   AF-K2HAL9-F1
#
_cell.length_a   1.000
_cell.length_b   1.000
_cell.length_c   1.000
_cell.angle_alpha   90.00
_cell.angle_beta   90.00
_cell.angle_gamma   90.00
#
_symmetry.space_group_name_H-M   'P 1'
#
loop_
_entity.id
_entity.type
_entity.pdbx_description
1 polymer ?
#
loop_
_entity_poly.entity_id
_entity_poly.type
_entity_poly.pdbx_seq_one_letter_code
_entity_poly.pdbx_strand_id
1 'polypeptide(L)'
;MIALKLMKRYLNLRYAKRSLRRPISIYLSKIAALVPPNENGLCAQLESYALDLERRVHTSMVTGVPLDEKNPAPPHEDFNDRWPTSNEDLRVFRDDLRHLVAELARARSSNFTDVRKVFDDLFGERVSEKAVRSYLDSHRGLSIPSAFEPAKGFVAAPALLTPAAAKAAPISKAPAHHFHSGRLPK
;
A
#
# COMPACT_ATOMS: atom_id res chain seq x y z
N MET A 1 -10.43 5.20 2.82
CA MET A 1 -9.08 4.73 3.22
C MET A 1 -8.04 5.83 3.03
N ILE A 2 -7.08 6.00 3.94
CA ILE A 2 -6.00 7.01 3.84
C ILE A 2 -5.00 6.65 2.72
N ALA A 3 -4.65 5.37 2.55
CA ALA A 3 -3.74 4.92 1.49
C ALA A 3 -4.23 5.30 0.08
N LEU A 4 -5.54 5.24 -0.19
CA LEU A 4 -6.12 5.73 -1.44
C LEU A 4 -5.86 7.23 -1.66
N LYS A 5 -5.94 8.05 -0.60
CA LYS A 5 -5.64 9.50 -0.71
C LYS A 5 -4.17 9.71 -1.07
N LEU A 6 -3.26 8.98 -0.43
CA LEU A 6 -1.82 9.02 -0.73
C LEU A 6 -1.52 8.57 -2.16
N MET A 7 -2.11 7.46 -2.62
CA MET A 7 -1.96 6.99 -4.00
C MET A 7 -2.41 8.04 -5.01
N LYS A 8 -3.60 8.63 -4.81
CA LYS A 8 -4.11 9.70 -5.68
C LYS A 8 -3.17 10.92 -5.68
N ARG A 9 -2.64 11.31 -4.52
CA ARG A 9 -1.68 12.41 -4.40
C ARG A 9 -0.38 12.11 -5.16
N TYR A 10 0.20 10.93 -4.93
CA TYR A 10 1.39 10.46 -5.62
C TYR A 10 1.21 10.52 -7.14
N LEU A 11 0.15 9.91 -7.67
CA LEU A 11 -0.15 9.93 -9.10
C LEU A 11 -0.39 11.34 -9.62
N ASN A 12 -1.06 12.20 -8.87
CA ASN A 12 -1.24 13.60 -9.28
C ASN A 12 0.10 14.31 -9.49
N LEU A 13 1.09 14.09 -8.62
CA LEU A 13 2.41 14.68 -8.78
C LEU A 13 3.17 14.10 -9.98
N ARG A 14 3.13 12.77 -10.16
CA ARG A 14 3.79 12.10 -11.29
C ARG A 14 3.23 12.53 -12.64
N TYR A 15 1.91 12.74 -12.71
CA TYR A 15 1.22 13.14 -13.94
C TYR A 15 1.14 14.66 -14.14
N ALA A 16 1.52 15.47 -13.16
CA ALA A 16 1.42 16.95 -13.24
C ALA A 16 2.17 17.54 -14.45
N LYS A 17 3.22 16.88 -14.92
CA LYS A 17 4.06 17.32 -16.06
C LYS A 17 3.99 16.37 -17.26
N ARG A 18 3.06 15.42 -17.26
CA ARG A 18 2.95 14.41 -18.33
C ARG A 18 1.71 14.68 -19.17
N SER A 19 1.80 14.41 -20.47
CA SER A 19 0.67 14.44 -21.41
C SER A 19 -0.20 13.17 -21.36
N LEU A 20 0.28 12.11 -20.72
CA LEU A 20 -0.40 10.82 -20.61
C LEU A 20 -1.65 10.89 -19.73
N ARG A 21 -2.61 10.00 -20.00
CA ARG A 21 -3.82 9.89 -19.18
C ARG A 21 -3.52 9.12 -17.90
N ARG A 22 -3.99 9.66 -16.78
CA ARG A 22 -3.90 8.99 -15.48
C ARG A 22 -5.01 7.95 -15.30
N PRO A 23 -4.79 6.92 -14.47
CA PRO A 23 -5.86 6.04 -14.02
C PRO A 23 -7.02 6.83 -13.41
N ILE A 24 -8.26 6.44 -13.72
CA ILE A 24 -9.42 7.13 -13.19
C ILE A 24 -9.58 6.84 -11.68
N SER A 25 -10.11 7.82 -10.94
CA SER A 25 -10.21 7.71 -9.48
C SER A 25 -11.15 6.59 -9.01
N ILE A 26 -12.18 6.24 -9.79
CA ILE A 26 -13.14 5.20 -9.44
C ILE A 26 -12.48 3.82 -9.51
N TYR A 27 -11.74 3.53 -10.58
CA TYR A 27 -10.91 2.33 -10.71
C TYR A 27 -9.99 2.16 -9.49
N LEU A 28 -9.21 3.20 -9.15
CA LEU A 28 -8.34 3.20 -7.98
C LEU A 28 -9.12 2.90 -6.68
N SER A 29 -10.27 3.55 -6.50
CA SER A 29 -11.10 3.38 -5.31
C SER A 29 -11.65 1.96 -5.16
N LYS A 30 -12.08 1.35 -6.27
CA LYS A 30 -12.54 -0.04 -6.29
C LYS A 30 -11.42 -0.98 -5.87
N ILE A 31 -10.24 -0.87 -6.51
CA ILE A 31 -9.12 -1.74 -6.14
C ILE A 31 -8.72 -1.53 -4.67
N ALA A 32 -8.69 -0.28 -4.20
CA ALA A 32 -8.39 0.01 -2.78
C ALA A 32 -9.38 -0.64 -1.80
N ALA A 33 -10.64 -0.82 -2.19
CA ALA A 33 -11.64 -1.51 -1.38
C ALA A 33 -11.48 -3.04 -1.37
N LEU A 34 -10.84 -3.61 -2.39
CA LEU A 34 -10.55 -5.04 -2.49
C LEU A 34 -9.28 -5.46 -1.76
N VAL A 35 -8.38 -4.51 -1.48
CA VAL A 35 -7.13 -4.79 -0.76
C VAL A 35 -7.43 -4.96 0.73
N PRO A 36 -7.07 -6.10 1.33
CA PRO A 36 -7.27 -6.31 2.76
C PRO A 36 -6.56 -5.25 3.62
N PRO A 37 -7.10 -4.92 4.80
CA PRO A 37 -6.40 -4.12 5.78
C PRO A 37 -5.03 -4.74 6.13
N ASN A 38 -4.00 -3.91 6.23
CA ASN A 38 -2.66 -4.32 6.64
C ASN A 38 -2.40 -3.84 8.07
N GLU A 39 -2.13 -4.79 8.97
CA GLU A 39 -1.90 -4.54 10.40
C GLU A 39 -0.58 -3.78 10.67
N ASN A 40 0.35 -3.79 9.71
CA ASN A 40 1.65 -3.12 9.83
C ASN A 40 1.58 -1.61 9.53
N GLY A 41 0.38 -1.04 9.53
CA GLY A 41 0.14 0.40 9.42
C GLY A 41 0.00 0.92 7.98
N LEU A 42 -0.06 2.25 7.88
CA LEU A 42 -0.46 2.95 6.66
C LEU A 42 0.48 2.73 5.47
N CYS A 43 1.79 2.70 5.69
CA CYS A 43 2.75 2.53 4.60
C CYS A 43 2.75 1.10 4.06
N ALA A 44 2.61 0.11 4.93
CA ALA A 44 2.41 -1.27 4.53
C ALA A 44 1.08 -1.45 3.76
N GLN A 45 0.00 -0.80 4.20
CA GLN A 45 -1.26 -0.75 3.45
C GLN A 45 -1.07 -0.16 2.04
N LEU A 46 -0.33 0.94 1.93
CA LEU A 46 -0.07 1.60 0.65
C LEU A 46 0.78 0.72 -0.27
N GLU A 47 1.79 0.03 0.27
CA GLU A 47 2.62 -0.92 -0.47
C GLU A 47 1.80 -2.12 -0.97
N SER A 48 0.99 -2.75 -0.11
CA SER A 48 0.08 -3.83 -0.51
C SER A 48 -0.87 -3.38 -1.63
N TYR A 49 -1.38 -2.15 -1.53
CA TYR A 49 -2.25 -1.59 -2.55
C TYR A 49 -1.51 -1.32 -3.88
N ALA A 50 -0.30 -0.78 -3.83
CA ALA A 50 0.52 -0.54 -5.01
C ALA A 50 0.90 -1.85 -5.72
N LEU A 51 1.24 -2.89 -4.95
CA LEU A 51 1.56 -4.22 -5.46
C LEU A 51 0.36 -4.91 -6.10
N ASP A 52 -0.85 -4.77 -5.54
CA ASP A 52 -2.06 -5.32 -6.15
C ASP A 52 -2.36 -4.68 -7.52
N LEU A 53 -2.22 -3.35 -7.61
CA LEU A 53 -2.35 -2.62 -8.87
C LEU A 53 -1.28 -3.04 -9.88
N GLU A 54 -0.01 -3.15 -9.46
CA GLU A 54 1.10 -3.54 -10.32
C GLU A 54 0.87 -4.93 -10.91
N ARG A 55 0.43 -5.88 -10.07
CA ARG A 55 0.11 -7.24 -10.48
C ARG A 55 -0.99 -7.26 -11.53
N ARG A 56 -2.10 -6.53 -11.33
CA ARG A 56 -3.22 -6.46 -12.29
C ARG A 56 -2.78 -5.90 -13.65
N VAL A 57 -2.03 -4.80 -13.61
CA VAL A 57 -1.47 -4.19 -14.82
C VAL A 57 -0.52 -5.15 -15.51
N HIS A 58 0.36 -5.80 -14.75
CA HIS A 58 1.31 -6.76 -15.31
C HIS A 58 0.61 -7.95 -15.97
N THR A 59 -0.41 -8.52 -15.33
CA THR A 59 -1.21 -9.60 -15.91
C THR A 59 -1.84 -9.16 -17.23
N SER A 60 -2.49 -7.99 -17.27
CA SER A 60 -3.07 -7.44 -18.50
C SER A 60 -2.04 -7.28 -19.62
N MET A 61 -0.85 -6.76 -19.30
CA MET A 61 0.23 -6.60 -20.29
C MET A 61 0.77 -7.92 -20.82
N VAL A 62 0.85 -8.96 -19.98
CA VAL A 62 1.41 -10.28 -20.38
C VAL A 62 0.39 -11.10 -21.16
N THR A 63 -0.88 -11.09 -20.75
CA THR A 63 -1.93 -11.89 -21.41
C THR A 63 -2.50 -11.18 -22.64
N GLY A 64 -2.27 -9.87 -22.79
CA GLY A 64 -2.90 -9.04 -23.81
C GLY A 64 -4.39 -8.78 -23.54
N VAL A 65 -4.93 -9.25 -22.40
CA VAL A 65 -6.31 -9.01 -22.00
C VAL A 65 -6.39 -7.62 -21.37
N PRO A 66 -7.25 -6.71 -21.87
CA PRO A 66 -7.42 -5.37 -21.28
C PRO A 66 -7.82 -5.44 -19.80
N LEU A 67 -7.50 -4.38 -19.04
CA LEU A 67 -8.08 -4.20 -17.72
C LEU A 67 -9.60 -4.04 -17.88
N ASP A 68 -10.36 -5.03 -17.44
CA ASP A 68 -11.82 -5.05 -17.50
C ASP A 68 -12.39 -4.96 -16.07
N GLU A 69 -12.63 -3.75 -15.59
CA GLU A 69 -13.11 -3.51 -14.24
C GLU A 69 -14.54 -2.97 -14.26
N LYS A 70 -15.51 -3.90 -14.26
CA LYS A 70 -16.95 -3.57 -14.30
C LYS A 70 -17.44 -2.83 -13.06
N ASN A 71 -18.43 -1.97 -13.24
CA ASN A 71 -19.15 -1.38 -12.11
C ASN A 71 -20.00 -2.48 -11.40
N PRO A 72 -19.86 -2.65 -10.08
CA PRO A 72 -20.62 -3.68 -9.35
C PRO A 72 -22.14 -3.46 -9.30
N ALA A 73 -22.65 -2.26 -9.55
CA ALA A 73 -24.09 -1.99 -9.56
C ALA A 73 -24.69 -2.09 -10.99
N PRO A 74 -24.40 -1.19 -11.94
CA PRO A 74 -24.70 -1.40 -13.36
C PRO A 74 -23.55 -2.18 -14.06
N PRO A 75 -23.68 -3.50 -14.32
CA PRO A 75 -22.56 -4.33 -14.79
C PRO A 75 -22.11 -4.02 -16.23
N HIS A 76 -22.89 -3.23 -16.96
CA HIS A 76 -22.58 -2.80 -18.33
C HIS A 76 -21.60 -1.63 -18.39
N GLU A 77 -21.37 -0.94 -17.28
CA GLU A 77 -20.40 0.15 -17.19
C GLU A 77 -19.01 -0.40 -16.86
N ASP A 78 -18.01 0.03 -17.62
CA ASP A 78 -16.61 -0.34 -17.44
C ASP A 78 -15.85 0.85 -16.86
N PHE A 79 -15.22 0.68 -15.71
CA PHE A 79 -14.38 1.72 -15.12
C PHE A 79 -13.09 1.96 -15.91
N ASN A 80 -12.76 1.09 -16.86
CA ASN A 80 -11.59 1.24 -17.71
C ASN A 80 -11.93 1.79 -19.12
N ASP A 81 -13.15 2.28 -19.34
CA ASP A 81 -13.60 2.85 -20.62
C ASP A 81 -12.69 3.97 -21.17
N ARG A 82 -12.14 4.80 -20.28
CA ARG A 82 -11.35 6.00 -20.61
C ARG A 82 -9.85 5.83 -20.38
N TRP A 83 -9.45 4.76 -19.69
CA TRP A 83 -8.07 4.47 -19.32
C TRP A 83 -7.93 2.99 -18.95
N PRO A 84 -6.89 2.29 -19.43
CA PRO A 84 -5.80 2.78 -20.29
C PRO A 84 -6.24 3.00 -21.75
N THR A 85 -5.61 3.96 -22.44
CA THR A 85 -5.83 4.19 -23.88
C THR A 85 -4.74 3.54 -24.75
N SER A 86 -3.59 3.23 -24.15
CA SER A 86 -2.46 2.60 -24.84
C SER A 86 -1.67 1.69 -23.90
N ASN A 87 -0.83 0.82 -24.46
CA ASN A 87 0.15 0.05 -23.69
C ASN A 87 1.18 0.95 -22.98
N GLU A 88 1.41 2.15 -23.49
CA GLU A 88 2.29 3.13 -22.85
C GLU A 88 1.69 3.63 -21.53
N ASP A 89 0.38 3.87 -21.47
CA ASP A 89 -0.32 4.23 -20.22
C ASP A 89 -0.12 3.15 -19.14
N LEU A 90 -0.27 1.88 -19.53
CA LEU A 90 -0.06 0.74 -18.63
C LEU A 90 1.39 0.63 -18.17
N ARG A 91 2.36 0.79 -19.09
CA ARG A 91 3.79 0.72 -18.76
C ARG A 91 4.18 1.82 -17.78
N VAL A 92 3.80 3.07 -18.07
CA VAL A 92 4.14 4.23 -17.23
C VAL A 92 3.49 4.11 -15.86
N PHE A 93 2.24 3.69 -15.80
CA PHE A 93 1.57 3.46 -14.52
C PHE A 93 2.25 2.35 -13.70
N ARG A 94 2.61 1.22 -14.34
CA ARG A 94 3.36 0.14 -13.68
C ARG A 94 4.70 0.62 -13.15
N ASP A 95 5.44 1.38 -13.95
CA ASP A 95 6.75 1.91 -13.58
C ASP A 95 6.63 2.90 -12.40
N ASP A 96 5.58 3.72 -12.36
CA ASP A 96 5.29 4.56 -11.20
C ASP A 96 4.95 3.77 -9.94
N LEU A 97 4.19 2.67 -10.05
CA LEU A 97 3.87 1.83 -8.89
C LEU A 97 5.12 1.16 -8.32
N ARG A 98 5.99 0.66 -9.21
CA ARG A 98 7.29 0.09 -8.82
C ARG A 98 8.20 1.11 -8.16
N HIS A 99 8.25 2.32 -8.72
CA HIS A 99 8.95 3.44 -8.10
C HIS A 99 8.42 3.72 -6.69
N LEU A 100 7.10 3.82 -6.51
CA LEU A 100 6.51 4.04 -5.19
C LEU A 100 6.94 2.96 -4.18
N VAL A 101 6.85 1.68 -4.55
CA VAL A 101 7.25 0.56 -3.69
C VAL A 101 8.75 0.62 -3.37
N ALA A 102 9.61 0.88 -4.36
CA ALA A 102 11.05 0.97 -4.16
C ALA A 102 11.44 2.12 -3.22
N GLU A 103 10.80 3.28 -3.37
CA GLU A 103 11.05 4.44 -2.51
C GLU A 103 10.56 4.18 -1.07
N LEU A 104 9.39 3.57 -0.89
CA LEU A 104 8.89 3.15 0.42
C LEU A 104 9.83 2.11 1.08
N ALA A 105 10.38 1.18 0.30
CA ALA A 105 11.37 0.23 0.78
C ALA A 105 12.69 0.92 1.17
N ARG A 106 13.15 1.90 0.39
CA ARG A 106 14.32 2.72 0.73
C ARG A 106 14.12 3.49 2.03
N ALA A 107 12.94 4.09 2.23
CA ALA A 107 12.63 4.80 3.45
C ALA A 107 12.75 3.90 4.69
N ARG A 108 12.33 2.62 4.63
CA ARG A 108 12.44 1.70 5.78
C ARG A 108 13.86 1.48 6.27
N SER A 109 14.85 1.48 5.38
CA SER A 109 16.26 1.25 5.72
C SER A 109 17.07 2.54 5.91
N SER A 110 16.42 3.71 5.81
CA SER A 110 17.09 5.01 5.82
C SER A 110 17.07 5.67 7.19
N ASN A 111 17.96 6.64 7.41
CA ASN A 111 17.91 7.52 8.57
C ASN A 111 16.71 8.49 8.48
N PHE A 112 16.39 9.15 9.58
CA PHE A 112 15.24 10.04 9.70
C PHE A 112 15.18 11.15 8.63
N THR A 113 16.30 11.80 8.34
CA THR A 113 16.38 12.89 7.35
C THR A 113 16.07 12.40 5.95
N ASP A 114 16.60 11.24 5.59
CA ASP A 114 16.38 10.61 4.30
C ASP A 114 14.94 10.10 4.14
N VAL A 115 14.32 9.59 5.20
CA VAL A 115 12.89 9.23 5.19
C VAL A 115 12.04 10.45 4.88
N ARG A 116 12.30 11.58 5.54
CA ARG A 116 11.54 12.81 5.28
C ARG A 116 11.66 13.22 3.81
N LYS A 117 12.87 13.21 3.27
CA LYS A 117 13.11 13.55 1.87
C LYS A 117 12.35 12.61 0.93
N VAL A 118 12.39 11.30 1.18
CA VAL A 118 11.62 10.32 0.39
C VAL A 118 10.13 10.65 0.38
N PHE A 119 9.53 10.92 1.54
CA PHE A 119 8.10 11.22 1.61
C PHE A 119 7.75 12.57 0.99
N ASP A 120 8.59 13.59 1.18
CA ASP A 120 8.44 14.89 0.55
C ASP A 120 8.49 14.74 -0.99
N ASP A 121 9.39 13.91 -1.53
CA ASP A 121 9.51 13.61 -2.97
C ASP A 121 8.30 12.81 -3.51
N LEU A 122 7.79 11.84 -2.73
CA LEU A 122 6.64 11.02 -3.12
C LEU A 122 5.31 11.79 -3.08
N PHE A 123 5.09 12.61 -2.06
CA PHE A 123 3.78 13.20 -1.78
C PHE A 123 3.74 14.73 -1.86
N GLY A 124 4.89 15.38 -2.04
CA GLY A 124 4.99 16.84 -2.25
C GLY A 124 4.49 17.65 -1.06
N GLU A 125 4.46 17.06 0.14
CA GLU A 125 4.07 17.68 1.39
C GLU A 125 5.24 17.59 2.36
N ARG A 126 5.52 18.65 3.13
CA ARG A 126 6.48 18.59 4.24
C ARG A 126 5.92 17.65 5.29
N VAL A 127 6.42 16.42 5.34
CA VAL A 127 5.94 15.47 6.33
C VAL A 127 6.34 15.95 7.73
N SER A 128 5.38 15.90 8.66
CA SER A 128 5.65 16.27 10.05
C SER A 128 6.64 15.28 10.67
N GLU A 129 7.51 15.78 11.54
CA GLU A 129 8.45 14.92 12.27
C GLU A 129 7.73 13.80 13.04
N LYS A 130 6.55 14.09 13.59
CA LYS A 130 5.70 13.10 14.27
C LYS A 130 5.29 11.95 13.33
N ALA A 131 4.92 12.24 12.09
CA ALA A 131 4.53 11.22 11.11
C ALA A 131 5.73 10.37 10.67
N VAL A 132 6.90 11.00 10.48
CA VAL A 132 8.15 10.27 10.16
C VAL A 132 8.58 9.36 11.32
N ARG A 133 8.55 9.87 12.56
CA ARG A 133 8.87 9.07 13.76
C ARG A 133 7.89 7.91 13.92
N SER A 134 6.59 8.16 13.79
CA SER A 134 5.57 7.10 13.85
C SER A 134 5.81 6.01 12.80
N TYR A 135 6.22 6.38 11.58
CA TYR A 135 6.54 5.42 10.53
C TYR A 135 7.78 4.56 10.89
N LEU A 136 8.85 5.19 11.38
CA LEU A 136 10.04 4.47 11.84
C LEU A 136 9.72 3.53 13.01
N ASP A 137 8.92 4.00 13.97
CA ASP A 137 8.54 3.22 15.16
C ASP A 137 7.68 2.01 14.79
N SER A 138 6.72 2.15 13.87
CA SER A 138 5.91 1.03 13.35
C SER A 138 6.74 -0.05 12.65
N HIS A 139 7.93 0.30 12.13
CA HIS A 139 8.83 -0.66 11.46
C HIS A 139 9.94 -1.20 12.36
N ARG A 140 10.31 -0.51 13.44
CA ARG A 140 11.29 -1.01 14.43
C ARG A 140 10.81 -2.27 15.15
N GLY A 141 9.49 -2.45 15.31
CA GLY A 141 8.90 -3.68 15.86
C GLY A 141 9.00 -4.92 14.96
N LEU A 142 9.40 -4.75 13.69
CA LEU A 142 9.56 -5.82 12.69
C LEU A 142 11.03 -6.13 12.38
N SER A 143 11.96 -5.42 13.01
CA SER A 143 13.38 -5.73 12.90
C SER A 143 13.68 -7.01 13.66
N ILE A 144 13.70 -8.15 12.95
CA ILE A 144 14.68 -9.19 13.32
C ILE A 144 16.03 -8.47 13.33
N PRO A 145 16.85 -8.55 14.40
CA PRO A 145 18.10 -7.81 14.44
C PRO A 145 18.98 -8.21 13.24
N SER A 146 19.01 -7.37 12.21
CA SER A 146 20.05 -7.45 11.20
C SER A 146 21.30 -6.92 11.91
N ALA A 147 22.17 -7.84 12.30
CA ALA A 147 23.47 -7.55 12.88
C ALA A 147 24.41 -6.96 11.81
N PHE A 148 24.07 -5.78 11.30
CA PHE A 148 24.91 -5.06 10.35
C PHE A 148 25.19 -3.66 10.89
N GLU A 149 26.22 -3.56 11.71
CA GLU A 149 26.88 -2.30 12.01
C GLU A 149 28.03 -2.09 11.01
N PRO A 150 27.95 -1.09 10.11
CA PRO A 150 29.08 -0.74 9.28
C PRO A 150 30.07 0.08 10.13
N ALA A 151 31.12 -0.58 10.67
CA ALA A 151 32.46 0.00 10.92
C ALA A 151 33.37 -0.79 11.88
N LYS A 152 33.02 -1.98 12.40
CA LYS A 152 33.93 -2.73 13.28
C LYS A 152 33.89 -4.23 12.97
N GLY A 153 35.03 -4.78 12.53
CA GLY A 153 35.16 -6.15 12.06
C GLY A 153 35.06 -7.19 13.18
N PHE A 154 33.84 -7.59 13.52
CA PHE A 154 33.61 -8.82 14.27
C PHE A 154 32.29 -9.47 13.85
N VAL A 155 32.34 -10.75 13.48
CA VAL A 155 31.16 -11.55 13.13
C VAL A 155 30.94 -12.55 14.27
N ALA A 156 29.86 -12.39 15.03
CA ALA A 156 29.34 -13.46 15.88
C ALA A 156 28.26 -14.22 15.10
N ALA A 157 28.56 -15.48 14.74
CA ALA A 157 27.62 -16.38 14.09
C ALA A 157 26.57 -16.93 15.10
N PRO A 158 25.42 -17.42 14.63
CA PRO A 158 24.13 -17.37 15.34
C PRO A 158 23.87 -18.60 16.21
N ALA A 159 23.25 -18.38 17.38
CA ALA A 159 22.65 -19.47 18.15
C ALA A 159 21.21 -19.73 17.64
N LEU A 160 20.95 -21.01 17.43
CA LEU A 160 19.78 -21.59 16.79
C LEU A 160 18.48 -21.37 17.60
N LEU A 161 17.42 -21.10 16.84
CA LEU A 161 16.00 -21.41 17.06
C LEU A 161 15.62 -22.11 18.39
N THR A 162 14.95 -21.38 19.27
CA THR A 162 13.92 -21.96 20.15
C THR A 162 12.60 -21.26 19.86
N PRO A 163 11.53 -21.98 19.47
CA PRO A 163 10.21 -21.37 19.42
C PRO A 163 9.74 -21.16 20.86
N ALA A 164 9.65 -19.90 21.29
CA ALA A 164 8.92 -19.57 22.51
C ALA A 164 7.43 -19.90 22.27
N ALA A 165 6.86 -20.73 23.14
CA ALA A 165 5.44 -21.03 23.13
C ALA A 165 4.64 -19.72 23.25
N ALA A 166 3.98 -19.30 22.18
CA ALA A 166 3.05 -18.19 22.20
C ALA A 166 1.86 -18.56 23.11
N LYS A 167 1.79 -17.94 24.29
CA LYS A 167 0.65 -18.03 25.18
C LYS A 167 -0.51 -17.30 24.48
N ALA A 168 -1.53 -18.04 24.04
CA ALA A 168 -2.74 -17.45 23.47
C ALA A 168 -3.36 -16.47 24.47
N ALA A 169 -3.63 -15.24 24.01
CA ALA A 169 -4.37 -14.27 24.81
C ALA A 169 -5.81 -14.78 25.03
N PRO A 170 -6.39 -14.59 26.23
CA PRO A 170 -7.75 -15.03 26.49
C PRO A 170 -8.73 -14.25 25.59
N ILE A 171 -9.53 -15.00 24.83
CA ILE A 171 -10.62 -14.47 24.02
C ILE A 171 -11.62 -13.80 24.95
N SER A 172 -11.73 -12.48 24.88
CA SER A 172 -12.78 -11.73 25.57
C SER A 172 -14.13 -12.11 24.97
N LYS A 173 -14.96 -12.83 25.73
CA LYS A 173 -16.36 -13.09 25.33
C LYS A 173 -17.10 -11.75 25.28
N ALA A 174 -17.67 -11.42 24.13
CA ALA A 174 -18.59 -10.29 24.00
C ALA A 174 -19.85 -10.54 24.87
N PRO A 175 -20.39 -9.52 25.56
CA PRO A 175 -21.65 -9.65 26.29
C PRO A 175 -22.80 -10.01 25.36
N ALA A 176 -23.68 -10.91 25.82
CA ALA A 176 -24.90 -11.27 25.11
C ALA A 176 -25.81 -10.03 25.01
N HIS A 177 -26.11 -9.61 23.79
CA HIS A 177 -27.05 -8.53 23.51
C HIS A 177 -28.32 -9.13 22.90
N HIS A 178 -29.48 -8.71 23.42
CA HIS A 178 -30.77 -9.12 22.91
C HIS A 178 -31.08 -8.37 21.61
N PHE A 179 -31.00 -9.09 20.48
CA PHE A 179 -31.38 -8.55 19.18
C PHE A 179 -32.91 -8.43 19.12
N HIS A 180 -33.42 -7.20 19.02
CA HIS A 180 -34.84 -6.95 18.79
C HIS A 180 -35.05 -6.76 17.29
N SER A 181 -35.59 -7.77 16.61
CA SER A 181 -35.98 -7.67 15.21
C SER A 181 -37.24 -6.81 15.09
N GLY A 182 -37.06 -5.50 14.92
CA GLY A 182 -38.17 -4.61 14.56
C GLY A 182 -38.73 -4.98 13.19
N ARG A 183 -39.96 -5.50 13.12
CA ARG A 183 -40.71 -5.59 11.87
C ARG A 183 -41.14 -4.18 11.46
N LEU A 184 -40.79 -3.80 10.23
CA LEU A 184 -41.36 -2.62 9.59
C LEU A 184 -42.84 -2.89 9.27
N PRO A 185 -43.76 -1.95 9.57
CA PRO A 185 -45.17 -2.10 9.22
C PRO A 185 -45.37 -2.01 7.69
N LYS A 186 -46.40 -2.73 7.22
CA LYS A 186 -46.76 -2.90 5.80
C LYS A 186 -47.14 -1.59 5.11
#